data_AF-A0A6A2V8U6-F1
#
_entry.id   AF-A0A6A2V8U6-F1
#
_cell.length_a   1.000
_cell.length_b   1.000
_cell.length_c   1.000
_cell.angle_alpha   90.00
_cell.angle_beta   90.00
_cell.angle_gamma   90.00
#
_symmetry.space_group_name_H-M   'P 1'
#
loop_
_entity.id
_entity.type
_entity.pdbx_description
1 polymer ?
#
loop_
_entity_poly.entity_id
_entity_poly.type
_entity_poly.pdbx_seq_one_letter_code
_entity_poly.pdbx_strand_id
1 'polypeptide(L)'
;MTFTPSATPEQTAARQQAFDSLPDPTTLVSREEIRAALLDRHTAATQDKLDAAHVAICGLGGLGSTIAVALTRIGVGHLHLIDFDRVDMTNLNRQQYFLKDLGQYKTEALRANLKQINPFTDITIDTVKVTDENVPTLFEHEDIICEAFDVPENKTLLVNSVLENLPDKKLVSASGMAGYRSSNLVHTKRVSKNFYFCGDGETAPKPGAGLMAPRVGVVACHEANMITRLILGEEDA
;
A
#
# COMPACT_ATOMS: atom_id res chain seq x y z
N MET A 1 -19.73 -4.70 -10.39
CA MET A 1 -19.48 -6.10 -10.80
C MET A 1 -18.99 -6.83 -9.56
N THR A 2 -19.58 -7.99 -9.24
CA THR A 2 -19.08 -8.87 -8.17
C THR A 2 -17.87 -9.63 -8.72
N PHE A 3 -16.70 -9.40 -8.13
CA PHE A 3 -15.49 -10.16 -8.46
C PHE A 3 -15.72 -11.66 -8.23
N THR A 4 -15.43 -12.49 -9.23
CA THR A 4 -15.48 -13.95 -9.12
C THR A 4 -14.04 -14.48 -9.06
N PRO A 5 -13.58 -15.02 -7.92
CA PRO A 5 -12.21 -15.53 -7.79
C PRO A 5 -11.91 -16.66 -8.78
N SER A 6 -10.69 -16.73 -9.31
CA SER A 6 -10.25 -17.87 -10.12
C SER A 6 -10.05 -19.16 -9.31
N ALA A 7 -9.84 -19.05 -7.99
CA ALA A 7 -9.70 -20.19 -7.08
C ALA A 7 -11.04 -20.51 -6.39
N THR A 8 -11.38 -21.79 -6.32
CA THR A 8 -12.51 -22.30 -5.53
C THR A 8 -12.21 -22.23 -4.02
N PRO A 9 -13.25 -22.23 -3.16
CA PRO A 9 -13.07 -22.33 -1.72
C PRO A 9 -12.23 -23.56 -1.29
N GLU A 10 -12.44 -24.71 -1.94
CA GLU A 10 -11.70 -25.95 -1.66
C GLU A 10 -10.21 -25.82 -2.01
N GLN A 11 -9.90 -25.20 -3.16
CA GLN A 11 -8.51 -24.93 -3.55
C GLN A 11 -7.84 -23.94 -2.59
N THR A 12 -8.59 -22.97 -2.09
CA THR A 12 -8.10 -21.97 -1.13
C THR A 12 -7.76 -22.64 0.20
N ALA A 13 -8.66 -23.49 0.72
CA ALA A 13 -8.45 -24.24 1.95
C ALA A 13 -7.27 -25.22 1.84
N ALA A 14 -7.17 -25.99 0.75
CA ALA A 14 -6.07 -26.93 0.53
C ALA A 14 -4.70 -26.24 0.46
N ARG A 15 -4.64 -25.05 -0.16
CA ARG A 15 -3.42 -24.23 -0.17
C ARG A 15 -3.08 -23.76 1.23
N GLN A 16 -4.03 -23.15 1.94
CA GLN A 16 -3.78 -22.66 3.29
C GLN A 16 -3.25 -23.78 4.19
N GLN A 17 -3.90 -24.95 4.19
CA GLN A 17 -3.45 -26.12 4.94
C GLN A 17 -2.02 -26.57 4.57
N ALA A 18 -1.65 -26.52 3.29
CA ALA A 18 -0.29 -26.85 2.86
C ALA A 18 0.77 -25.87 3.38
N PHE A 19 0.37 -24.65 3.77
CA PHE A 19 1.25 -23.61 4.32
C PHE A 19 1.02 -23.36 5.82
N ASP A 20 0.08 -24.07 6.45
CA ASP A 20 -0.24 -23.98 7.89
C ASP A 20 0.78 -24.76 8.72
N SER A 21 1.96 -24.17 8.89
CA SER A 21 2.97 -24.62 9.86
C SER A 21 3.92 -23.50 10.32
N LEU A 22 3.60 -22.25 10.00
CA LEU A 22 4.44 -21.13 10.38
C LEU A 22 4.21 -20.76 11.86
N PRO A 23 5.28 -20.62 12.66
CA PRO A 23 5.15 -20.09 14.02
C PRO A 23 4.65 -18.65 14.01
N ASP A 24 3.97 -18.24 15.07
CA ASP A 24 3.57 -16.84 15.26
C ASP A 24 4.84 -15.96 15.31
N PRO A 25 5.03 -15.00 14.39
CA PRO A 25 6.23 -14.17 14.36
C PRO A 25 6.44 -13.35 15.64
N THR A 26 5.38 -13.04 16.39
CA THR A 26 5.48 -12.33 17.67
C THR A 26 6.20 -13.14 18.75
N THR A 27 6.30 -14.46 18.58
CA THR A 27 7.01 -15.37 19.49
C THR A 27 8.49 -15.54 19.13
N LEU A 28 8.90 -15.09 17.93
CA LEU A 28 10.26 -15.25 17.42
C LEU A 28 11.17 -14.07 17.74
N VAL A 29 10.60 -12.88 17.95
CA VAL A 29 11.33 -11.62 18.15
C VAL A 29 10.48 -10.67 19.00
N SER A 30 11.11 -9.86 19.84
CA SER A 30 10.44 -8.81 20.64
C SER A 30 10.27 -7.48 19.89
N ARG A 31 9.37 -6.63 20.36
CA ARG A 31 9.17 -5.28 19.81
C ARG A 31 10.44 -4.44 19.96
N GLU A 32 11.12 -4.59 21.09
CA GLU A 32 12.35 -3.90 21.43
C GLU A 32 13.50 -4.28 20.50
N GLU A 33 13.65 -5.56 20.13
CA GLU A 33 14.65 -6.02 19.17
C GLU A 33 14.44 -5.41 17.78
N ILE A 34 13.20 -5.42 17.26
CA ILE A 34 12.89 -4.79 15.97
C ILE A 34 13.15 -3.27 16.04
N ARG A 35 12.69 -2.61 17.12
CA ARG A 35 12.93 -1.18 17.31
C ARG A 35 14.41 -0.85 17.34
N ALA A 36 15.22 -1.62 18.08
CA ALA A 36 16.66 -1.41 18.16
C ALA A 36 17.32 -1.52 16.77
N ALA A 37 16.94 -2.51 15.96
CA ALA A 37 17.45 -2.67 14.61
C ALA A 37 17.08 -1.50 13.67
N LEU A 38 15.89 -0.88 13.86
CA LEU A 38 15.50 0.33 13.13
C LEU A 38 16.32 1.55 13.57
N LEU A 39 16.57 1.69 14.88
CA LEU A 39 17.40 2.75 15.44
C LEU A 39 18.88 2.68 15.01
N ASP A 40 19.36 1.51 14.60
CA ASP A 40 20.69 1.39 13.98
C ASP A 40 20.74 1.98 12.56
N ARG A 41 19.58 2.17 11.90
CA ARG A 41 19.47 2.71 10.53
C ARG A 41 19.21 4.20 10.50
N HIS A 42 18.53 4.74 11.52
CA HIS A 42 18.23 6.17 11.66
C HIS A 42 18.05 6.54 13.13
N THR A 43 17.88 7.83 13.42
CA THR A 43 17.81 8.31 14.82
C THR A 43 16.53 7.92 15.56
N ALA A 44 16.55 8.00 16.90
CA ALA A 44 15.34 7.88 17.73
C ALA A 44 14.27 8.90 17.34
N ALA A 45 14.64 10.16 17.12
CA ALA A 45 13.71 11.19 16.67
C ALA A 45 13.04 10.87 15.32
N THR A 46 13.76 10.17 14.42
CA THR A 46 13.20 9.67 13.16
C THR A 46 12.19 8.55 13.41
N GLN A 47 12.56 7.56 14.23
CA GLN A 47 11.68 6.43 14.54
C GLN A 47 10.42 6.88 15.29
N ASP A 48 10.54 7.80 16.24
CA ASP A 48 9.39 8.31 17.01
C ASP A 48 8.34 8.97 16.09
N LYS A 49 8.77 9.65 15.02
CA LYS A 49 7.86 10.19 13.98
C LYS A 49 7.21 9.07 13.17
N LEU A 50 7.97 8.03 12.81
CA LEU A 50 7.46 6.88 12.07
C LEU A 50 6.45 6.08 12.90
N ASP A 51 6.71 5.88 14.19
CA ASP A 51 5.78 5.18 15.10
C ASP A 51 4.46 5.95 15.28
N ALA A 52 4.53 7.27 15.31
CA ALA A 52 3.36 8.13 15.50
C ALA A 52 2.53 8.30 14.21
N ALA A 53 3.03 7.85 13.06
CA ALA A 53 2.39 8.09 11.78
C ALA A 53 1.23 7.13 11.49
N HIS A 54 0.11 7.69 11.02
CA HIS A 54 -1.05 6.95 10.52
C HIS A 54 -1.20 7.12 9.01
N VAL A 55 -1.03 6.02 8.27
CA VAL A 55 -1.08 6.02 6.80
C VAL A 55 -2.19 5.10 6.28
N ALA A 56 -3.13 5.67 5.52
CA ALA A 56 -4.09 4.89 4.74
C ALA A 56 -3.54 4.53 3.37
N ILE A 57 -3.78 3.30 2.92
CA ILE A 57 -3.45 2.81 1.58
C ILE A 57 -4.71 2.29 0.90
N CYS A 58 -5.17 3.04 -0.10
CA CYS A 58 -6.40 2.80 -0.83
C CYS A 58 -6.11 2.04 -2.13
N GLY A 59 -6.42 0.75 -2.17
CA GLY A 59 -6.10 -0.15 -3.25
C GLY A 59 -4.80 -0.91 -2.98
N LEU A 60 -4.90 -2.23 -2.86
CA LEU A 60 -3.81 -3.13 -2.48
C LEU A 60 -3.32 -3.95 -3.68
N GLY A 61 -3.33 -3.32 -4.86
CA GLY A 61 -2.75 -3.85 -6.08
C GLY A 61 -1.21 -3.79 -6.07
N GLY A 62 -0.60 -3.66 -7.25
CA GLY A 62 0.86 -3.65 -7.37
C GLY A 62 1.52 -2.45 -6.67
N LEU A 63 0.85 -1.29 -6.70
CA LEU A 63 1.26 -0.10 -5.97
C LEU A 63 1.07 -0.30 -4.47
N GLY A 64 -0.17 -0.36 -3.99
CA GLY A 64 -0.44 -0.33 -2.56
C GLY A 64 0.17 -1.49 -1.78
N SER A 65 0.22 -2.70 -2.35
CA SER A 65 0.90 -3.82 -1.67
C SER A 65 2.42 -3.60 -1.54
N THR A 66 3.05 -2.98 -2.54
CA THR A 66 4.49 -2.63 -2.49
C THR A 66 4.74 -1.47 -1.52
N ILE A 67 3.87 -0.46 -1.50
CA ILE A 67 3.93 0.66 -0.56
C ILE A 67 3.80 0.17 0.87
N ALA A 68 2.81 -0.68 1.15
CA ALA A 68 2.61 -1.25 2.48
C ALA A 68 3.84 -2.03 2.95
N VAL A 69 4.43 -2.87 2.08
CA VAL A 69 5.68 -3.58 2.38
C VAL A 69 6.82 -2.60 2.70
N ALA A 70 6.98 -1.54 1.90
CA ALA A 70 8.04 -0.55 2.12
C ALA A 70 7.86 0.19 3.45
N LEU A 71 6.63 0.65 3.76
CA LEU A 71 6.32 1.38 4.99
C LEU A 71 6.43 0.50 6.25
N THR A 72 6.00 -0.76 6.18
CA THR A 72 6.21 -1.73 7.28
C THR A 72 7.69 -1.97 7.54
N ARG A 73 8.53 -2.05 6.49
CA ARG A 73 9.98 -2.29 6.63
C ARG A 73 10.74 -1.16 7.29
N ILE A 74 10.29 0.08 7.11
CA ILE A 74 10.89 1.25 7.78
C ILE A 74 10.27 1.51 9.16
N GLY A 75 9.31 0.68 9.60
CA GLY A 75 8.72 0.81 10.92
C GLY A 75 7.71 1.94 11.05
N VAL A 76 6.91 2.21 10.01
CA VAL A 76 5.68 3.01 10.20
C VAL A 76 4.79 2.31 11.24
N GLY A 77 4.31 3.09 12.21
CA GLY A 77 3.59 2.57 13.37
C GLY A 77 2.22 2.04 13.03
N HIS A 78 1.45 2.77 12.19
CA HIS A 78 0.10 2.39 11.82
C HIS A 78 -0.13 2.42 10.30
N LEU A 79 -0.68 1.31 9.78
CA LEU A 79 -1.15 1.20 8.40
C LEU A 79 -2.64 0.83 8.36
N HIS A 80 -3.42 1.61 7.64
CA HIS A 80 -4.82 1.29 7.33
C HIS A 80 -4.92 0.81 5.88
N LEU A 81 -5.22 -0.47 5.68
CA LEU A 81 -5.25 -1.12 4.38
C LEU A 81 -6.70 -1.27 3.87
N ILE A 82 -6.99 -0.72 2.69
CA ILE A 82 -8.36 -0.68 2.15
C ILE A 82 -8.38 -1.28 0.74
N ASP A 83 -9.11 -2.38 0.57
CA ASP A 83 -9.39 -3.00 -0.73
C ASP A 83 -10.58 -3.96 -0.59
N PHE A 84 -11.39 -4.11 -1.64
CA PHE A 84 -12.54 -5.02 -1.63
C PHE A 84 -12.31 -6.31 -2.44
N ASP A 85 -11.22 -6.38 -3.21
CA ASP A 85 -10.89 -7.51 -4.06
C ASP A 85 -10.26 -8.68 -3.29
N ARG A 86 -10.21 -9.82 -3.97
CA ARG A 86 -9.46 -10.99 -3.54
C ARG A 86 -8.22 -11.19 -4.39
N VAL A 87 -7.23 -11.90 -3.84
CA VAL A 87 -6.00 -12.24 -4.54
C VAL A 87 -6.31 -13.23 -5.67
N ASP A 88 -5.90 -12.86 -6.89
CA ASP A 88 -6.07 -13.66 -8.09
C ASP A 88 -4.73 -14.15 -8.67
N MET A 89 -4.75 -15.23 -9.46
CA MET A 89 -3.56 -15.73 -10.16
C MET A 89 -2.90 -14.65 -11.03
N THR A 90 -3.70 -13.80 -11.69
CA THR A 90 -3.23 -12.70 -12.52
C THR A 90 -2.58 -11.55 -11.74
N ASN A 91 -2.62 -11.59 -10.41
CA ASN A 91 -2.04 -10.59 -9.53
C ASN A 91 -0.59 -10.93 -9.13
N LEU A 92 -0.26 -12.21 -9.02
CA LEU A 92 1.04 -12.69 -8.51
C LEU A 92 2.25 -12.23 -9.33
N ASN A 93 2.03 -11.79 -10.57
CA ASN A 93 3.11 -11.30 -11.43
C ASN A 93 3.66 -9.92 -11.02
N ARG A 94 2.99 -9.18 -10.11
CA ARG A 94 3.37 -7.79 -9.76
C ARG A 94 2.89 -7.29 -8.39
N GLN A 95 2.15 -8.08 -7.63
CA GLN A 95 1.59 -7.70 -6.32
C GLN A 95 2.28 -8.51 -5.22
N GLN A 96 2.37 -7.97 -4.00
CA GLN A 96 3.09 -8.60 -2.87
C GLN A 96 2.27 -9.72 -2.20
N TYR A 97 1.83 -10.69 -3.00
CA TYR A 97 1.07 -11.87 -2.58
C TYR A 97 1.78 -13.14 -3.00
N PHE A 98 1.50 -14.23 -2.29
CA PHE A 98 2.06 -15.55 -2.53
C PHE A 98 0.99 -16.53 -3.00
N LEU A 99 1.41 -17.71 -3.49
CA LEU A 99 0.49 -18.77 -3.90
C LEU A 99 -0.50 -19.18 -2.80
N LYS A 100 -0.08 -19.09 -1.53
CA LYS A 100 -0.93 -19.39 -0.35
C LYS A 100 -2.11 -18.41 -0.20
N ASP A 101 -1.98 -17.20 -0.73
CA ASP A 101 -2.94 -16.12 -0.54
C ASP A 101 -4.08 -16.15 -1.57
N LEU A 102 -3.97 -16.98 -2.62
CA LEU A 102 -4.95 -17.04 -3.71
C LEU A 102 -6.37 -17.32 -3.19
N GLY A 103 -7.31 -16.43 -3.53
CA GLY A 103 -8.71 -16.51 -3.11
C GLY A 103 -9.04 -15.74 -1.82
N GLN A 104 -8.05 -15.36 -1.01
CA GLN A 104 -8.26 -14.54 0.19
C GLN A 104 -8.53 -13.09 -0.17
N TYR A 105 -9.18 -12.34 0.72
CA TYR A 105 -9.26 -10.89 0.56
C TYR A 105 -7.86 -10.29 0.58
N LYS A 106 -7.60 -9.33 -0.32
CA LYS A 106 -6.31 -8.67 -0.44
C LYS A 106 -5.88 -8.00 0.87
N THR A 107 -6.82 -7.44 1.61
CA THR A 107 -6.66 -6.86 2.94
C THR A 107 -6.14 -7.87 3.96
N GLU A 108 -6.80 -9.02 4.08
CA GLU A 108 -6.44 -10.09 5.00
C GLU A 108 -5.08 -10.70 4.66
N ALA A 109 -4.89 -11.06 3.39
CA ALA A 109 -3.64 -11.64 2.89
C ALA A 109 -2.46 -10.70 3.10
N LEU A 110 -2.62 -9.41 2.75
CA LEU A 110 -1.54 -8.45 2.90
C LEU A 110 -1.23 -8.21 4.37
N ARG A 111 -2.23 -8.03 5.25
CA ARG A 111 -2.00 -7.93 6.70
C ARG A 111 -1.21 -9.12 7.23
N ALA A 112 -1.57 -10.34 6.85
CA ALA A 112 -0.84 -11.55 7.27
C ALA A 112 0.61 -11.53 6.77
N ASN A 113 0.85 -11.13 5.52
CA ASN A 113 2.19 -11.02 4.95
C ASN A 113 3.03 -9.92 5.62
N LEU A 114 2.46 -8.76 5.93
CA LEU A 114 3.16 -7.67 6.60
C LEU A 114 3.54 -8.03 8.04
N LYS A 115 2.73 -8.83 8.74
CA LYS A 115 3.09 -9.37 10.08
C LYS A 115 4.30 -10.30 10.06
N GLN A 116 4.63 -10.91 8.92
CA GLN A 116 5.88 -11.66 8.75
C GLN A 116 7.10 -10.74 8.58
N ILE A 117 6.89 -9.46 8.24
CA ILE A 117 7.95 -8.46 8.09
C ILE A 117 8.18 -7.74 9.43
N ASN A 118 7.11 -7.20 10.00
CA ASN A 118 7.13 -6.56 11.30
C ASN A 118 5.81 -6.89 12.03
N PRO A 119 5.80 -7.85 12.96
CA PRO A 119 4.58 -8.24 13.66
C PRO A 119 4.03 -7.18 14.62
N PHE A 120 4.79 -6.10 14.86
CA PHE A 120 4.45 -5.05 15.81
C PHE A 120 3.93 -3.76 15.17
N THR A 121 3.87 -3.71 13.83
CA THR A 121 3.11 -2.68 13.10
C THR A 121 1.63 -2.85 13.40
N ASP A 122 0.97 -1.77 13.79
CA ASP A 122 -0.48 -1.72 13.93
C ASP A 122 -1.13 -1.68 12.55
N ILE A 123 -2.06 -2.60 12.27
CA ILE A 123 -2.65 -2.76 10.95
C ILE A 123 -4.16 -2.89 11.08
N THR A 124 -4.86 -1.83 10.68
CA THR A 124 -6.31 -1.85 10.46
C THR A 124 -6.60 -2.24 9.01
N ILE A 125 -7.68 -3.01 8.81
CA ILE A 125 -8.13 -3.37 7.48
C ILE A 125 -9.60 -3.06 7.30
N ASP A 126 -9.95 -2.52 6.15
CA ASP A 126 -11.33 -2.33 5.73
C ASP A 126 -11.53 -2.98 4.35
N THR A 127 -12.34 -4.05 4.33
CA THR A 127 -12.60 -4.82 3.11
C THR A 127 -13.81 -4.26 2.38
N VAL A 128 -13.70 -3.00 1.96
CA VAL A 128 -14.79 -2.21 1.40
C VAL A 128 -14.35 -1.45 0.16
N LYS A 129 -15.33 -1.07 -0.67
CA LYS A 129 -15.09 -0.11 -1.75
C LYS A 129 -15.16 1.30 -1.17
N VAL A 130 -14.18 2.14 -1.46
CA VAL A 130 -14.22 3.56 -1.11
C VAL A 130 -15.25 4.28 -1.99
N THR A 131 -16.07 5.11 -1.35
CA THR A 131 -17.11 5.93 -1.96
C THR A 131 -17.08 7.33 -1.36
N ASP A 132 -17.71 8.31 -2.01
CA ASP A 132 -17.75 9.68 -1.48
C ASP A 132 -18.34 9.74 -0.07
N GLU A 133 -19.31 8.87 0.22
CA GLU A 133 -20.02 8.84 1.50
C GLU A 133 -19.17 8.31 2.66
N ASN A 134 -18.24 7.39 2.39
CA ASN A 134 -17.44 6.74 3.44
C ASN A 134 -16.05 7.36 3.63
N VAL A 135 -15.58 8.21 2.71
CA VAL A 135 -14.28 8.90 2.81
C VAL A 135 -14.09 9.61 4.15
N PRO A 136 -15.03 10.46 4.65
CA PRO A 136 -14.79 11.18 5.90
C PRO A 136 -14.60 10.27 7.11
N THR A 137 -15.34 9.15 7.16
CA THR A 137 -15.28 8.19 8.26
C THR A 137 -14.10 7.23 8.13
N LEU A 138 -13.76 6.79 6.92
CA LEU A 138 -12.66 5.85 6.68
C LEU A 138 -11.31 6.46 7.01
N PHE A 139 -11.18 7.77 6.83
CA PHE A 139 -9.91 8.46 6.97
C PHE A 139 -9.88 9.40 8.18
N GLU A 140 -10.74 9.23 9.18
CA GLU A 140 -10.84 10.17 10.31
C GLU A 140 -9.48 10.36 11.02
N HIS A 141 -8.74 9.27 11.21
CA HIS A 141 -7.54 9.23 12.06
C HIS A 141 -6.22 9.27 11.29
N GLU A 142 -6.26 9.30 9.97
CA GLU A 142 -5.07 9.21 9.12
C GLU A 142 -4.54 10.58 8.75
N ASP A 143 -3.22 10.76 8.88
CA ASP A 143 -2.55 11.99 8.51
C ASP A 143 -2.27 12.03 6.99
N ILE A 144 -2.01 10.85 6.42
CA ILE A 144 -1.59 10.66 5.04
C ILE A 144 -2.45 9.58 4.40
N ILE A 145 -2.99 9.90 3.22
CA ILE A 145 -3.77 9.00 2.40
C ILE A 145 -2.98 8.72 1.12
N CYS A 146 -2.76 7.44 0.84
CA CYS A 146 -2.13 6.96 -0.38
C CYS A 146 -3.20 6.38 -1.32
N GLU A 147 -3.33 6.98 -2.50
CA GLU A 147 -4.20 6.48 -3.55
C GLU A 147 -3.44 5.53 -4.47
N ALA A 148 -3.87 4.28 -4.52
CA ALA A 148 -3.25 3.21 -5.30
C ALA A 148 -4.28 2.38 -6.09
N PHE A 149 -5.38 3.03 -6.52
CA PHE A 149 -6.39 2.40 -7.37
C PHE A 149 -5.91 2.28 -8.82
N ASP A 150 -6.37 1.21 -9.47
CA ASP A 150 -6.08 0.89 -10.87
C ASP A 150 -7.11 1.49 -11.85
N VAL A 151 -8.31 1.79 -11.38
CA VAL A 151 -9.40 2.38 -12.16
C VAL A 151 -9.36 3.92 -12.08
N PRO A 152 -9.22 4.64 -13.20
CA PRO A 152 -9.14 6.11 -13.23
C PRO A 152 -10.31 6.82 -12.56
N GLU A 153 -11.52 6.27 -12.66
CA GLU A 153 -12.73 6.84 -12.05
C GLU A 153 -12.65 6.78 -10.52
N ASN A 154 -12.22 5.65 -9.95
CA ASN A 154 -12.06 5.51 -8.49
C ASN A 154 -10.94 6.41 -7.96
N LYS A 155 -9.87 6.58 -8.74
CA LYS A 155 -8.76 7.52 -8.44
C LYS A 155 -9.27 8.95 -8.37
N THR A 156 -10.01 9.37 -9.40
CA THR A 156 -10.59 10.72 -9.47
C THR A 156 -11.56 10.97 -8.33
N LEU A 157 -12.41 9.98 -8.00
CA LEU A 157 -13.30 10.03 -6.85
C LEU A 157 -12.50 10.31 -5.58
N LEU A 158 -11.58 9.42 -5.18
CA LEU A 158 -10.84 9.58 -3.91
C LEU A 158 -10.09 10.91 -3.85
N VAL A 159 -9.42 11.31 -4.93
CA VAL A 159 -8.69 12.58 -4.97
C VAL A 159 -9.63 13.76 -4.70
N ASN A 160 -10.78 13.81 -5.37
CA ASN A 160 -11.74 14.90 -5.17
C ASN A 160 -12.33 14.85 -3.76
N SER A 161 -12.81 13.69 -3.29
CA SER A 161 -13.45 13.57 -1.98
C SER A 161 -12.50 13.98 -0.85
N VAL A 162 -11.22 13.57 -0.92
CA VAL A 162 -10.20 13.94 0.08
C VAL A 162 -9.91 15.45 0.05
N LEU A 163 -9.71 16.02 -1.14
CA LEU A 163 -9.41 17.45 -1.25
C LEU A 163 -10.59 18.34 -0.82
N GLU A 164 -11.83 17.89 -1.02
CA GLU A 164 -13.04 18.63 -0.65
C GLU A 164 -13.39 18.48 0.85
N ASN A 165 -13.32 17.25 1.38
CA ASN A 165 -13.84 16.94 2.72
C ASN A 165 -12.75 16.88 3.80
N LEU A 166 -11.49 16.67 3.40
CA LEU A 166 -10.38 16.42 4.31
C LEU A 166 -9.17 17.32 3.98
N PRO A 167 -9.35 18.65 3.91
CA PRO A 167 -8.36 19.58 3.33
C PRO A 167 -7.02 19.61 4.09
N ASP A 168 -6.99 19.16 5.35
CA ASP A 168 -5.77 19.13 6.17
C ASP A 168 -4.93 17.86 5.97
N LYS A 169 -5.49 16.80 5.39
CA LYS A 169 -4.79 15.53 5.18
C LYS A 169 -3.88 15.59 3.96
N LYS A 170 -2.74 14.91 4.03
CA LYS A 170 -1.84 14.78 2.87
C LYS A 170 -2.35 13.66 1.96
N LEU A 171 -2.34 13.90 0.67
CA LEU A 171 -2.69 12.94 -0.36
C LEU A 171 -1.49 12.67 -1.27
N VAL A 172 -1.14 11.40 -1.42
CA VAL A 172 -0.14 10.93 -2.38
C VAL A 172 -0.85 10.01 -3.37
N SER A 173 -0.70 10.27 -4.66
CA SER A 173 -1.29 9.48 -5.74
C SER A 173 -0.25 9.17 -6.80
N ALA A 174 -0.51 8.18 -7.65
CA ALA A 174 0.34 7.89 -8.78
C ALA A 174 -0.39 7.58 -10.08
N SER A 175 0.27 7.87 -11.20
CA SER A 175 -0.13 7.39 -12.52
C SER A 175 1.06 7.41 -13.48
N GLY A 176 1.02 6.59 -14.54
CA GLY A 176 2.12 6.52 -15.49
C GLY A 176 3.20 5.51 -15.11
N MET A 177 2.85 4.22 -15.14
CA MET A 177 3.72 3.11 -14.72
C MET A 177 3.67 1.90 -15.67
N ALA A 178 2.98 2.03 -16.80
CA ALA A 178 2.74 0.91 -17.71
C ALA A 178 3.96 0.61 -18.59
N GLY A 179 4.13 -0.65 -18.97
CA GLY A 179 5.22 -1.11 -19.82
C GLY A 179 6.57 -1.16 -19.11
N TYR A 180 7.64 -0.91 -19.87
CA TYR A 180 9.04 -1.12 -19.48
C TYR A 180 9.93 0.06 -19.90
N ARG A 181 9.37 1.28 -20.01
CA ARG A 181 10.17 2.47 -20.33
C ARG A 181 11.13 2.79 -19.16
N SER A 182 12.11 3.65 -19.44
CA SER A 182 13.11 4.08 -18.45
C SER A 182 12.48 4.54 -17.14
N SER A 183 13.05 4.07 -16.02
CA SER A 183 12.69 4.50 -14.67
C SER A 183 13.01 5.97 -14.44
N ASN A 184 13.96 6.55 -15.17
CA ASN A 184 14.34 7.97 -15.03
C ASN A 184 13.25 8.94 -15.52
N LEU A 185 12.16 8.44 -16.09
CA LEU A 185 10.97 9.23 -16.45
C LEU A 185 9.98 9.35 -15.28
N VAL A 186 10.19 8.57 -14.21
CA VAL A 186 9.33 8.60 -13.02
C VAL A 186 9.82 9.70 -12.11
N HIS A 187 8.91 10.62 -11.79
CA HIS A 187 9.19 11.74 -10.89
C HIS A 187 8.08 11.89 -9.87
N THR A 188 8.41 12.50 -8.74
CA THR A 188 7.44 12.99 -7.77
C THR A 188 7.26 14.48 -8.00
N LYS A 189 6.02 14.96 -7.98
CA LYS A 189 5.70 16.39 -8.10
C LYS A 189 4.67 16.78 -7.04
N ARG A 190 4.82 17.99 -6.51
CA ARG A 190 3.81 18.61 -5.66
C ARG A 190 2.77 19.30 -6.56
N VAL A 191 1.53 18.82 -6.53
CA VAL A 191 0.42 19.34 -7.34
C VAL A 191 -0.26 20.51 -6.62
N SER A 192 -0.42 20.40 -5.29
CA SER A 192 -0.94 21.47 -4.44
C SER A 192 -0.31 21.40 -3.05
N LYS A 193 -0.74 22.25 -2.10
CA LYS A 193 -0.22 22.26 -0.73
C LYS A 193 -0.20 20.86 -0.09
N ASN A 194 -1.27 20.08 -0.28
CA ASN A 194 -1.45 18.78 0.36
C ASN A 194 -1.55 17.62 -0.64
N PHE A 195 -1.29 17.86 -1.93
CA PHE A 195 -1.41 16.82 -2.95
C PHE A 195 -0.08 16.60 -3.69
N TYR A 196 0.37 15.34 -3.70
CA TYR A 196 1.58 14.87 -4.35
C TYR A 196 1.26 13.79 -5.37
N PHE A 197 1.99 13.80 -6.48
CA PHE A 197 1.80 12.87 -7.58
C PHE A 197 3.12 12.20 -7.96
N CYS A 198 3.12 10.88 -8.12
CA CYS A 198 4.28 10.08 -8.52
C CYS A 198 4.03 9.35 -9.86
N GLY A 199 5.04 9.28 -10.72
CA GLY A 199 4.99 8.50 -11.96
C GLY A 199 5.38 9.30 -13.20
N ASP A 200 5.27 8.68 -14.38
CA ASP A 200 5.61 9.35 -15.64
C ASP A 200 4.47 10.21 -16.22
N GLY A 201 3.25 10.09 -15.68
CA GLY A 201 2.09 10.88 -16.10
C GLY A 201 1.61 10.66 -17.55
N GLU A 202 2.24 9.76 -18.30
CA GLU A 202 1.99 9.54 -19.74
C GLU A 202 1.48 8.13 -20.04
N THR A 203 1.98 7.12 -19.33
CA THR A 203 1.78 5.72 -19.73
C THR A 203 0.53 5.10 -19.10
N ALA A 204 -0.29 4.47 -19.95
CA ALA A 204 -1.44 3.68 -19.55
C ALA A 204 -1.28 2.20 -19.96
N PRO A 205 -1.81 1.24 -19.18
CA PRO A 205 -1.79 -0.17 -19.55
C PRO A 205 -2.53 -0.41 -20.86
N LYS A 206 -1.90 -1.17 -21.77
CA LYS A 206 -2.51 -1.60 -23.04
C LYS A 206 -2.01 -3.00 -23.42
N PRO A 207 -2.70 -3.73 -24.32
CA PRO A 207 -2.19 -4.99 -24.84
C PRO A 207 -0.74 -4.85 -25.33
N GLY A 208 0.16 -5.71 -24.84
CA GLY A 208 1.60 -5.66 -25.13
C GLY A 208 2.43 -4.66 -24.29
N ALA A 209 1.80 -3.79 -23.51
CA ALA A 209 2.45 -2.89 -22.55
C ALA A 209 1.63 -2.81 -21.26
N GLY A 210 1.55 -3.95 -20.57
CA GLY A 210 0.86 -4.07 -19.28
C GLY A 210 1.69 -3.56 -18.11
N LEU A 211 1.19 -3.77 -16.90
CA LEU A 211 1.89 -3.42 -15.67
C LEU A 211 2.99 -4.46 -15.36
N MET A 212 4.24 -4.01 -15.35
CA MET A 212 5.41 -4.85 -15.08
C MET A 212 5.88 -4.62 -13.64
N ALA A 213 6.15 -5.70 -12.88
CA ALA A 213 6.53 -5.60 -11.47
C ALA A 213 7.67 -4.60 -11.17
N PRO A 214 8.78 -4.55 -11.95
CA PRO A 214 9.85 -3.60 -11.66
C PRO A 214 9.41 -2.15 -11.81
N ARG A 215 8.63 -1.83 -12.86
CA ARG A 215 8.20 -0.45 -13.13
C ARG A 215 7.13 0.01 -12.16
N VAL A 216 6.20 -0.88 -11.83
CA VAL A 216 5.22 -0.69 -10.75
C VAL A 216 5.95 -0.45 -9.42
N GLY A 217 6.96 -1.25 -9.10
CA GLY A 217 7.76 -1.10 -7.89
C GLY A 217 8.50 0.23 -7.81
N VAL A 218 9.06 0.72 -8.92
CA VAL A 218 9.69 2.06 -8.96
C VAL A 218 8.69 3.15 -8.59
N VAL A 219 7.51 3.17 -9.21
CA VAL A 219 6.50 4.20 -8.92
C VAL A 219 5.96 4.06 -7.49
N ALA A 220 5.70 2.83 -7.04
CA ALA A 220 5.29 2.53 -5.67
C ALA A 220 6.32 3.02 -4.64
N CYS A 221 7.62 2.82 -4.89
CA CYS A 221 8.66 3.30 -4.00
C CYS A 221 8.83 4.83 -4.04
N HIS A 222 8.49 5.50 -5.15
CA HIS A 222 8.36 6.96 -5.17
C HIS A 222 7.25 7.44 -4.23
N GLU A 223 6.08 6.80 -4.26
CA GLU A 223 4.98 7.12 -3.32
C GLU A 223 5.37 6.84 -1.87
N ALA A 224 5.89 5.63 -1.59
CA ALA A 224 6.31 5.25 -0.24
C ALA A 224 7.40 6.17 0.32
N ASN A 225 8.36 6.58 -0.52
CA ASN A 225 9.40 7.52 -0.12
C ASN A 225 8.82 8.93 0.11
N MET A 226 7.88 9.39 -0.71
CA MET A 226 7.21 10.67 -0.47
C MET A 226 6.39 10.65 0.83
N ILE A 227 5.67 9.56 1.11
CA ILE A 227 4.97 9.36 2.39
C ILE A 227 5.96 9.44 3.56
N THR A 228 7.10 8.74 3.44
CA THR A 228 8.17 8.79 4.45
C THR A 228 8.66 10.23 4.66
N ARG A 229 8.92 10.97 3.58
CA ARG A 229 9.33 12.38 3.65
C ARG A 229 8.30 13.24 4.38
N LEU A 230 7.01 13.07 4.07
CA LEU A 230 5.92 13.80 4.74
C LEU A 230 5.85 13.49 6.24
N ILE A 231 6.01 12.24 6.64
CA ILE A 231 6.10 11.85 8.07
C ILE A 231 7.25 12.57 8.76
N LEU A 232 8.37 12.74 8.06
CA LEU A 232 9.55 13.40 8.61
C LEU A 232 9.47 14.94 8.58
N GLY A 233 8.46 15.51 7.91
CA GLY A 233 8.25 16.96 7.78
C GLY A 233 8.87 17.57 6.52
N GLU A 234 9.31 16.74 5.57
CA GLU A 234 9.89 17.16 4.29
C GLU A 234 8.77 17.23 3.23
N GLU A 235 8.39 18.45 2.83
CA GLU A 235 7.25 18.71 1.93
C GLU A 235 7.62 19.08 0.49
N ASP A 236 8.91 19.15 0.17
CA ASP A 236 9.36 19.36 -1.21
C ASP A 236 9.30 18.05 -2.02
N ALA A 237 9.06 18.18 -3.32
CA ALA A 237 8.94 17.07 -4.27
C ALA A 237 10.08 17.09 -5.27
#